data_AF-A0A6P5EDN6-F1
#
_entry.id   AF-A0A6P5EDN6-F1
#
_cell.length_a   1.000
_cell.length_b   1.000
_cell.length_c   1.000
_cell.angle_alpha   90.00
_cell.angle_beta   90.00
_cell.angle_gamma   90.00
#
_symmetry.space_group_name_H-M   'P 1'
#
loop_
_entity.id
_entity.type
_entity.pdbx_description
1 polymer ?
#
loop_
_entity_poly.entity_id
_entity_poly.type
_entity_poly.pdbx_seq_one_letter_code
_entity_poly.pdbx_strand_id
1 'polypeptide(L)'
;MQTIILLLFLVCFAGADDIPDGGADGILDGGCELLQRSIGVSAMHMQLLHTDHVIVFDRTDFGRSNLSLPRGICRHDPTERVLKVDCTAHSAEYDVVMNSFRPLMILTDTWCSSGAVAPNGTLIQTGGWSDGEQAIRLFTPCTDTRCDWSEDALGLSRRRWYASNQILPDGRVIVVGGGSQFNYELLSNGNSKNFFSLHFLQETSDPEENNLYPFVHLNVDGKLFIFANNRAILFDYENQTVVPAPIRPRLLQHR
;
A
#
# COMPACT_ATOMS: atom_id res chain seq x y z
N MET A 1 -71.08 -22.15 -25.38
CA MET A 1 -70.47 -21.91 -24.04
C MET A 1 -69.43 -23.01 -23.87
N GLN A 2 -68.13 -22.78 -23.76
CA GLN A 2 -67.40 -21.64 -23.19
C GLN A 2 -65.98 -21.69 -23.78
N THR A 3 -65.49 -20.55 -24.26
CA THR A 3 -64.12 -20.35 -24.75
C THR A 3 -63.17 -20.29 -23.55
N ILE A 4 -62.07 -21.06 -23.56
CA ILE A 4 -60.96 -20.87 -22.61
C ILE A 4 -59.67 -20.68 -23.41
N ILE A 5 -59.10 -19.49 -23.24
CA ILE A 5 -57.85 -19.00 -23.81
C ILE A 5 -56.70 -19.54 -22.95
N LEU A 6 -55.72 -20.22 -23.57
CA LEU A 6 -54.50 -20.67 -22.91
C LEU A 6 -53.45 -19.55 -23.00
N LEU A 7 -53.19 -18.86 -21.88
CA LEU A 7 -52.07 -17.93 -21.73
C LEU A 7 -50.79 -18.73 -21.38
N LEU A 8 -49.81 -18.73 -22.29
CA LEU A 8 -48.44 -19.16 -22.00
C LEU A 8 -47.70 -18.05 -21.25
N PHE A 9 -47.34 -18.31 -19.99
CA PHE A 9 -46.32 -17.54 -19.27
C PHE A 9 -44.94 -18.11 -19.58
N LEU A 10 -44.11 -17.34 -20.27
CA LEU A 10 -42.69 -17.62 -20.43
C LEU A 10 -41.96 -17.13 -19.17
N VAL A 11 -41.47 -18.05 -18.34
CA VAL A 11 -40.56 -17.74 -17.23
C VAL A 11 -39.15 -18.02 -17.71
N CYS A 12 -38.36 -16.97 -17.96
CA CYS A 12 -36.92 -17.10 -18.19
C CYS A 12 -36.23 -17.46 -16.88
N PHE A 13 -35.77 -18.71 -16.75
CA PHE A 13 -34.68 -19.05 -15.85
C PHE A 13 -33.37 -18.83 -16.58
N ALA A 14 -32.61 -17.80 -16.20
CA ALA A 14 -31.20 -17.70 -16.56
C ALA A 14 -30.43 -18.70 -15.67
N GLY A 15 -30.21 -19.90 -16.19
CA GLY A 15 -29.24 -20.85 -15.65
C GLY A 15 -27.82 -20.34 -15.90
N ALA A 16 -26.90 -20.69 -15.00
CA ALA A 16 -25.48 -20.39 -15.13
C ALA A 16 -24.93 -20.92 -16.46
N ASP A 17 -24.29 -20.05 -17.25
CA ASP A 17 -23.61 -20.46 -18.47
C ASP A 17 -22.33 -21.24 -18.10
N ASP A 18 -22.29 -22.50 -18.55
CA ASP A 18 -21.09 -23.32 -18.64
C ASP A 18 -20.09 -22.68 -19.61
N ILE A 19 -18.82 -22.57 -19.21
CA ILE A 19 -17.71 -22.11 -20.06
C ILE A 19 -17.40 -23.23 -21.06
N PRO A 20 -17.37 -22.97 -22.40
CA PRO A 20 -17.05 -24.01 -23.37
C PRO A 20 -15.56 -24.37 -23.31
N ASP A 21 -15.27 -25.67 -23.26
CA ASP A 21 -13.93 -26.24 -23.31
C ASP A 21 -13.30 -25.97 -24.69
N GLY A 22 -12.21 -25.19 -24.70
CA GLY A 22 -11.53 -24.72 -25.91
C GLY A 22 -10.68 -25.80 -26.56
N GLY A 23 -10.89 -25.99 -27.86
CA GLY A 23 -10.10 -26.89 -28.70
C GLY A 23 -8.62 -26.50 -28.75
N ALA A 24 -7.76 -27.51 -28.83
CA ALA A 24 -6.32 -27.41 -28.91
C ALA A 24 -5.86 -26.63 -30.15
N ASP A 25 -5.35 -25.42 -29.92
CA ASP A 25 -4.35 -24.78 -30.78
C ASP A 25 -3.35 -24.06 -29.88
N GLY A 26 -2.06 -24.32 -30.10
CA GLY A 26 -0.96 -24.01 -29.17
C GLY A 26 -0.63 -22.52 -29.11
N ILE A 27 -1.43 -21.76 -28.37
CA ILE A 27 -1.12 -20.39 -27.95
C ILE A 27 -0.81 -20.45 -26.45
N LEU A 28 0.34 -19.90 -26.04
CA LEU A 28 0.62 -19.59 -24.63
C LEU A 28 -0.27 -18.40 -24.22
N ASP A 29 -1.58 -18.61 -24.23
CA ASP A 29 -2.53 -17.64 -23.74
C ASP A 29 -2.47 -17.68 -22.22
N GLY A 30 -2.04 -16.57 -21.62
CA GLY A 30 -2.13 -16.39 -20.18
C GLY A 30 -3.57 -16.58 -19.72
N GLY A 31 -3.78 -17.30 -18.61
CA GLY A 31 -5.09 -17.51 -18.00
C GLY A 31 -5.30 -16.60 -16.80
N CYS A 32 -6.56 -16.25 -16.55
CA CYS A 32 -6.98 -15.65 -15.28
C CYS A 32 -7.68 -16.72 -14.45
N GLU A 33 -7.25 -16.90 -13.20
CA GLU A 33 -7.87 -17.82 -12.26
C GLU A 33 -8.25 -17.07 -10.98
N LEU A 34 -9.45 -17.35 -10.46
CA LEU A 34 -9.87 -16.84 -9.16
C LEU A 34 -9.26 -17.70 -8.05
N LEU A 35 -8.28 -17.16 -7.33
CA LEU A 35 -7.62 -17.89 -6.24
C LEU A 35 -8.46 -17.97 -4.96
N GLN A 36 -9.00 -16.83 -4.51
CA GLN A 36 -9.85 -16.71 -3.32
C GLN A 36 -11.03 -15.79 -3.61
N ARG A 37 -12.24 -16.18 -3.20
CA ARG A 37 -13.41 -15.29 -3.29
C ARG A 37 -13.27 -14.05 -2.40
N SER A 38 -12.63 -14.22 -1.24
CA SER A 38 -12.32 -13.13 -0.31
C SER A 38 -11.25 -13.60 0.67
N ILE A 39 -10.29 -12.72 0.98
CA ILE A 39 -9.35 -12.88 2.11
C ILE A 39 -9.78 -12.06 3.33
N GLY A 40 -10.95 -11.43 3.26
CA GLY A 40 -11.57 -10.65 4.33
C GLY A 40 -11.00 -9.25 4.58
N VAL A 41 -9.90 -8.87 3.92
CA VAL A 41 -9.26 -7.54 4.00
C VAL A 41 -9.18 -6.93 2.59
N SER A 42 -9.49 -5.64 2.44
CA SER A 42 -9.33 -4.95 1.15
C SER A 42 -7.85 -4.69 0.87
N ALA A 43 -7.44 -4.89 -0.37
CA ALA A 43 -6.05 -4.65 -0.79
C ALA A 43 -5.79 -3.17 -1.12
N MET A 44 -5.96 -2.27 -0.14
CA MET A 44 -5.57 -0.86 -0.29
C MET A 44 -4.06 -0.73 -0.51
N HIS A 45 -3.28 -1.49 0.26
CA HIS A 45 -1.86 -1.71 0.03
C HIS A 45 -1.56 -3.20 -0.01
N MET A 46 -0.59 -3.58 -0.84
CA MET A 46 -0.08 -4.94 -0.91
C MET A 46 1.42 -4.97 -1.19
N GLN A 47 2.13 -5.94 -0.62
CA GLN A 47 3.56 -6.15 -0.84
C GLN A 47 3.87 -7.64 -0.96
N LEU A 48 4.42 -8.05 -2.10
CA LEU A 48 5.03 -9.37 -2.25
C LEU A 48 6.36 -9.41 -1.50
N LEU A 49 6.56 -10.45 -0.69
CA LEU A 49 7.80 -10.71 0.04
C LEU A 49 8.65 -11.75 -0.69
N HIS A 50 9.91 -11.86 -0.29
CA HIS A 50 10.85 -12.85 -0.82
C HIS A 50 10.53 -14.31 -0.42
N THR A 51 9.48 -14.52 0.37
CA THR A 51 9.01 -15.82 0.87
C THR A 51 7.79 -16.34 0.11
N ASP A 52 7.44 -15.76 -1.05
CA ASP A 52 6.21 -16.05 -1.80
C ASP A 52 4.92 -15.80 -0.99
N HIS A 53 5.00 -14.87 -0.04
CA HIS A 53 3.86 -14.39 0.73
C HIS A 53 3.56 -12.95 0.34
N VAL A 54 2.28 -12.59 0.32
CA VAL A 54 1.80 -11.24 0.05
C VAL A 54 1.20 -10.68 1.33
N ILE A 55 1.73 -9.55 1.79
CA ILE A 55 1.13 -8.79 2.88
C ILE A 55 0.11 -7.85 2.29
N VAL A 56 -1.13 -7.96 2.75
CA VAL A 56 -2.26 -7.13 2.34
C VAL A 56 -2.77 -6.37 3.55
N PHE A 57 -3.08 -5.09 3.41
CA PHE A 57 -3.61 -4.31 4.53
C PHE A 57 -4.48 -3.13 4.07
N ASP A 58 -5.39 -2.78 4.96
CA ASP A 58 -6.40 -1.74 4.82
C ASP A 58 -6.37 -0.78 6.03
N ARG A 59 -7.15 0.28 5.91
CA ARG A 59 -7.41 1.26 6.97
C ARG A 59 -8.20 0.64 8.14
N THR A 60 -8.10 1.25 9.32
CA THR A 60 -8.74 0.76 10.56
C THR A 60 -9.97 1.59 10.98
N ASP A 61 -10.17 2.74 10.37
CA ASP A 61 -11.20 3.73 10.73
C ASP A 61 -12.48 3.65 9.86
N PHE A 62 -12.68 2.57 9.08
CA PHE A 62 -13.85 2.42 8.18
C PHE A 62 -14.88 1.37 8.64
N GLY A 63 -14.63 0.70 9.77
CA GLY A 63 -15.51 -0.34 10.32
C GLY A 63 -14.84 -1.72 10.34
N ARG A 64 -15.64 -2.77 10.47
CA ARG A 64 -15.14 -4.15 10.62
C ARG A 64 -14.72 -4.70 9.26
N SER A 65 -13.61 -5.43 9.22
CA SER A 65 -13.26 -6.28 8.08
C SER A 65 -14.04 -7.59 8.13
N ASN A 66 -13.91 -8.40 7.08
CA ASN A 66 -14.51 -9.74 7.00
C ASN A 66 -13.51 -10.86 7.40
N LEU A 67 -12.50 -10.52 8.20
CA LEU A 67 -11.52 -11.45 8.76
C LEU A 67 -11.40 -11.24 10.28
N SER A 68 -11.62 -12.27 11.10
CA SER A 68 -11.51 -12.15 12.56
C SER A 68 -10.09 -12.41 13.06
N LEU A 69 -9.67 -11.66 14.09
CA LEU A 69 -8.43 -11.93 14.81
C LEU A 69 -8.54 -13.20 15.67
N PRO A 70 -7.46 -13.98 15.81
CA PRO A 70 -7.50 -15.23 16.55
C PRO A 70 -7.53 -14.98 18.07
N ARG A 71 -8.02 -15.98 18.82
CA ARG A 71 -7.94 -16.04 20.30
C ARG A 71 -8.59 -14.87 21.05
N GLY A 72 -9.57 -14.20 20.44
CA GLY A 72 -10.30 -13.09 21.07
C GLY A 72 -9.44 -11.83 21.27
N ILE A 73 -8.32 -11.72 20.55
CA ILE A 73 -7.51 -10.50 20.50
C ILE A 73 -8.31 -9.42 19.77
N CYS A 74 -8.29 -8.20 20.31
CA CYS A 74 -8.95 -7.05 19.70
C CYS A 74 -8.02 -5.84 19.76
N ARG A 75 -8.13 -4.96 18.76
CA ARG A 75 -7.62 -3.60 18.77
C ARG A 75 -8.46 -2.78 19.74
N HIS A 76 -7.80 -2.09 20.66
CA HIS A 76 -8.44 -1.20 21.62
C HIS A 76 -7.87 0.21 21.42
N ASP A 77 -8.65 1.06 20.77
CA ASP A 77 -8.28 2.46 20.56
C ASP A 77 -9.41 3.37 21.05
N PRO A 78 -9.26 4.05 22.19
CA PRO A 78 -10.29 4.96 22.69
C PRO A 78 -10.45 6.22 21.83
N THR A 79 -9.47 6.54 20.98
CA THR A 79 -9.44 7.70 20.09
C THR A 79 -10.08 7.42 18.73
N GLU A 80 -10.22 6.14 18.36
CA GLU A 80 -10.94 5.72 17.15
C GLU A 80 -12.41 6.17 17.19
N ARG A 81 -12.88 6.70 16.05
CA ARG A 81 -14.21 7.27 15.90
C ARG A 81 -15.26 6.22 15.57
N VAL A 82 -14.89 5.18 14.81
CA VAL A 82 -15.85 4.19 14.31
C VAL A 82 -15.95 2.97 15.23
N LEU A 83 -14.82 2.28 15.48
CA LEU A 83 -14.76 1.09 16.32
C LEU A 83 -13.66 1.20 17.39
N LYS A 84 -14.06 1.57 18.61
CA LYS A 84 -13.11 1.65 19.75
C LYS A 84 -12.56 0.30 20.18
N VAL A 85 -13.32 -0.76 19.94
CA VAL A 85 -12.93 -2.15 20.16
C VAL A 85 -13.23 -2.91 18.88
N ASP A 86 -12.18 -3.36 18.21
CA ASP A 86 -12.28 -4.09 16.95
C ASP A 86 -11.55 -5.43 17.05
N CYS A 87 -12.28 -6.52 16.87
CA CYS A 87 -11.74 -7.88 16.92
C CYS A 87 -11.56 -8.48 15.50
N THR A 88 -11.62 -7.62 14.48
CA THR A 88 -11.35 -7.98 13.08
C THR A 88 -9.94 -7.52 12.67
N ALA A 89 -9.37 -8.21 11.69
CA ALA A 89 -8.02 -7.98 11.20
C ALA A 89 -8.09 -7.04 9.99
N HIS A 90 -7.29 -5.97 10.00
CA HIS A 90 -7.13 -5.05 8.86
C HIS A 90 -5.85 -5.29 8.09
N SER A 91 -5.17 -6.40 8.37
CA SER A 91 -4.05 -6.90 7.60
C SER A 91 -4.14 -8.42 7.50
N ALA A 92 -3.66 -8.97 6.40
CA ALA A 92 -3.58 -10.40 6.16
C ALA A 92 -2.25 -10.73 5.49
N GLU A 93 -1.67 -11.86 5.88
CA GLU A 93 -0.61 -12.50 5.11
C GLU A 93 -1.25 -13.60 4.25
N TYR A 94 -1.03 -13.52 2.94
CA TYR A 94 -1.50 -14.47 1.95
C TYR A 94 -0.31 -15.31 1.45
N ASP A 95 -0.39 -16.63 1.63
CA ASP A 95 0.56 -17.60 1.08
C ASP A 95 0.14 -17.95 -0.34
N VAL A 96 1.00 -17.59 -1.31
CA VAL A 96 0.73 -17.79 -2.74
C VAL A 96 0.79 -19.28 -3.13
N VAL A 97 1.68 -20.06 -2.51
CA VAL A 97 1.89 -21.47 -2.83
C VAL A 97 0.76 -22.32 -2.28
N MET A 98 0.37 -22.08 -1.02
CA MET A 98 -0.72 -22.82 -0.37
C MET A 98 -2.11 -22.28 -0.74
N ASN A 99 -2.19 -21.14 -1.43
CA ASN A 99 -3.43 -20.40 -1.68
C ASN A 99 -4.25 -20.25 -0.38
N SER A 100 -3.62 -19.75 0.67
CA SER A 100 -4.23 -19.61 2.00
C SER A 100 -3.87 -18.26 2.61
N PHE A 101 -4.59 -17.84 3.65
CA PHE A 101 -4.31 -16.57 4.32
C PHE A 101 -4.49 -16.67 5.82
N ARG A 102 -3.79 -15.80 6.55
CA ARG A 102 -3.96 -15.62 7.98
C ARG A 102 -4.12 -14.14 8.35
N PRO A 103 -4.88 -13.84 9.42
CA PRO A 103 -4.97 -12.48 9.94
C PRO A 103 -3.64 -12.02 10.53
N LEU A 104 -3.35 -10.74 10.34
CA LEU A 104 -2.30 -9.99 11.03
C LEU A 104 -2.94 -8.87 11.84
N MET A 105 -2.35 -8.58 13.00
CA MET A 105 -2.79 -7.50 13.86
C MET A 105 -2.13 -6.20 13.43
N ILE A 106 -2.94 -5.16 13.20
CA ILE A 106 -2.44 -3.80 12.97
C ILE A 106 -3.13 -2.83 13.94
N LEU A 107 -2.35 -1.98 14.58
CA LEU A 107 -2.76 -1.11 15.68
C LEU A 107 -3.04 0.30 15.21
N THR A 108 -2.21 0.84 14.32
CA THR A 108 -2.33 2.23 13.85
C THR A 108 -2.88 2.29 12.43
N ASP A 109 -3.62 3.34 12.08
CA ASP A 109 -4.32 3.41 10.79
C ASP A 109 -3.38 3.60 9.59
N THR A 110 -3.43 2.68 8.62
CA THR A 110 -2.54 2.67 7.44
C THR A 110 -3.05 3.47 6.25
N TRP A 111 -4.16 4.17 6.36
CA TRP A 111 -4.78 4.87 5.24
C TRP A 111 -3.83 5.89 4.63
N CYS A 112 -3.58 5.74 3.31
CA CYS A 112 -2.68 6.61 2.55
C CYS A 112 -1.22 6.56 3.04
N SER A 113 -0.83 5.43 3.61
CA SER A 113 0.56 5.17 3.98
C SER A 113 1.39 4.77 2.77
N SER A 114 2.65 4.41 3.00
CA SER A 114 3.55 3.85 1.99
C SER A 114 4.62 2.98 2.66
N GLY A 115 5.46 2.31 1.87
CA GLY A 115 6.49 1.44 2.42
C GLY A 115 7.56 1.05 1.43
N ALA A 116 8.60 0.39 1.95
CA ALA A 116 9.68 -0.21 1.19
C ALA A 116 10.13 -1.51 1.87
N VAL A 117 10.73 -2.42 1.12
CA VAL A 117 11.31 -3.66 1.66
C VAL A 117 12.81 -3.43 1.90
N ALA A 118 13.25 -3.65 3.13
CA ALA A 118 14.65 -3.55 3.52
C ALA A 118 15.47 -4.74 2.94
N PRO A 119 16.81 -4.61 2.83
CA PRO A 119 17.65 -5.67 2.26
C PRO A 119 17.59 -7.01 2.99
N ASN A 120 17.20 -7.00 4.28
CA ASN A 120 17.00 -8.20 5.09
C ASN A 120 15.62 -8.86 4.90
N GLY A 121 14.78 -8.35 4.01
CA GLY A 121 13.43 -8.86 3.74
C GLY A 121 12.32 -8.26 4.64
N THR A 122 12.65 -7.41 5.60
CA THR A 122 11.66 -6.73 6.43
C THR A 122 10.90 -5.67 5.61
N LEU A 123 9.57 -5.74 5.60
CA LEU A 123 8.72 -4.67 5.10
C LEU A 123 8.69 -3.53 6.11
N ILE A 124 9.10 -2.34 5.68
CA ILE A 124 9.03 -1.08 6.42
C ILE A 124 7.87 -0.27 5.84
N GLN A 125 6.79 -0.14 6.59
CA GLN A 125 5.62 0.65 6.25
C GLN A 125 5.60 1.90 7.15
N THR A 126 5.18 3.05 6.61
CA THR A 126 5.23 4.32 7.31
C THR A 126 4.06 5.24 6.99
N GLY A 127 3.71 6.07 7.98
CA GLY A 127 2.65 7.05 7.84
C GLY A 127 1.28 6.39 7.84
N GLY A 128 0.27 7.18 7.46
CA GLY A 128 -1.12 6.78 7.56
C GLY A 128 -2.00 7.94 7.98
N TRP A 129 -3.08 7.63 8.69
CA TRP A 129 -4.08 8.60 9.12
C TRP A 129 -4.22 8.63 10.64
N SER A 130 -4.60 9.77 11.21
CA SER A 130 -4.83 9.93 12.66
C SER A 130 -3.68 9.40 13.55
N ASP A 131 -3.85 8.25 14.20
CA ASP A 131 -2.85 7.60 15.06
C ASP A 131 -1.69 6.97 14.26
N GLY A 132 -1.88 6.78 12.96
CA GLY A 132 -0.88 6.28 12.02
C GLY A 132 -0.03 7.36 11.34
N GLU A 133 -0.33 8.65 11.48
CA GLU A 133 0.37 9.71 10.72
C GLU A 133 1.89 9.72 10.95
N GLN A 134 2.36 9.30 12.11
CA GLN A 134 3.80 9.22 12.44
C GLN A 134 4.29 7.78 12.64
N ALA A 135 3.45 6.80 12.32
CA ALA A 135 3.75 5.42 12.61
C ALA A 135 4.83 4.86 11.67
N ILE A 136 5.68 4.00 12.24
CA ILE A 136 6.52 3.05 11.50
C ILE A 136 6.06 1.66 11.89
N ARG A 137 5.76 0.83 10.90
CA ARG A 137 5.32 -0.56 11.08
C ARG A 137 6.28 -1.48 10.36
N LEU A 138 6.80 -2.45 11.07
CA LEU A 138 7.78 -3.42 10.58
C LEU A 138 7.14 -4.80 10.53
N PHE A 139 7.21 -5.45 9.37
CA PHE A 139 6.84 -6.85 9.23
C PHE A 139 8.04 -7.65 8.74
N THR A 140 8.50 -8.61 9.54
CA THR A 140 9.57 -9.53 9.15
C THR A 140 8.98 -10.93 9.02
N PRO A 141 9.02 -11.56 7.83
CA PRO A 141 8.46 -12.88 7.64
C PRO A 141 9.21 -13.92 8.49
N CYS A 142 8.50 -14.98 8.88
CA CYS A 142 8.96 -16.04 9.75
C CYS A 142 8.46 -17.39 9.25
N THR A 143 9.15 -18.47 9.63
CA THR A 143 8.81 -19.83 9.16
C THR A 143 7.68 -20.48 9.93
N ASP A 144 7.37 -20.01 11.13
CA ASP A 144 6.42 -20.65 12.06
C ASP A 144 5.06 -19.95 12.13
N THR A 145 4.81 -18.97 11.25
CA THR A 145 3.56 -18.19 11.16
C THR A 145 3.21 -17.38 12.42
N ARG A 146 4.16 -17.18 13.34
CA ARG A 146 3.95 -16.41 14.59
C ARG A 146 4.40 -14.94 14.52
N CYS A 147 4.97 -14.52 13.39
CA CYS A 147 5.34 -13.14 13.13
C CYS A 147 4.09 -12.30 12.89
N ASP A 148 4.16 -11.07 13.38
CA ASP A 148 3.13 -10.05 13.23
C ASP A 148 3.81 -8.69 13.07
N TRP A 149 3.02 -7.64 12.87
CA TRP A 149 3.53 -6.27 12.82
C TRP A 149 4.16 -5.85 14.15
N SER A 150 5.29 -5.15 14.05
CA SER A 150 5.89 -4.40 15.15
C SER A 150 5.76 -2.91 14.85
N GLU A 151 5.04 -2.18 15.69
CA GLU A 151 4.67 -0.79 15.41
C GLU A 151 5.27 0.19 16.43
N ASP A 152 5.76 1.31 15.92
CA ASP A 152 6.05 2.52 16.68
C ASP A 152 5.21 3.66 16.14
N ALA A 153 4.15 4.03 16.87
CA ALA A 153 3.21 5.08 16.46
C ALA A 153 3.84 6.48 16.33
N LEU A 154 5.03 6.69 16.90
CA LEU A 154 5.76 7.96 16.89
C LEU A 154 7.17 7.82 16.27
N GLY A 155 7.37 6.81 15.41
CA GLY A 155 8.68 6.52 14.81
C GLY A 155 9.15 7.56 13.78
N LEU A 156 8.23 8.29 13.13
CA LEU A 156 8.55 9.38 12.20
C LEU A 156 8.64 10.74 12.93
N SER A 157 9.55 11.61 12.49
CA SER A 157 9.66 12.97 13.04
C SER A 157 8.59 13.91 12.51
N ARG A 158 7.99 13.59 11.35
CA ARG A 158 6.89 14.34 10.75
C ARG A 158 5.76 13.41 10.36
N ARG A 159 4.55 13.97 10.37
CA ARG A 159 3.33 13.29 9.90
C ARG A 159 3.47 13.01 8.41
N ARG A 160 3.07 11.82 7.96
CA ARG A 160 3.15 11.36 6.58
C ARG A 160 1.81 10.78 6.17
N TRP A 161 1.09 11.52 5.35
CA TRP A 161 -0.13 11.08 4.66
C TRP A 161 0.12 11.27 3.17
N TYR A 162 0.00 10.22 2.36
CA TYR A 162 0.37 10.21 0.95
C TYR A 162 1.86 10.53 0.67
N ALA A 163 2.78 10.06 1.51
CA ALA A 163 4.23 10.17 1.30
C ALA A 163 4.77 8.99 0.48
N SER A 164 5.97 9.10 -0.09
CA SER A 164 6.62 8.01 -0.82
C SER A 164 7.88 7.50 -0.15
N ASN A 165 8.10 6.19 -0.20
CA ASN A 165 9.27 5.53 0.36
C ASN A 165 10.17 4.99 -0.76
N GLN A 166 11.48 5.10 -0.59
CA GLN A 166 12.45 4.51 -1.51
C GLN A 166 13.61 3.91 -0.73
N ILE A 167 13.98 2.66 -1.03
CA ILE A 167 15.19 2.04 -0.46
C ILE A 167 16.44 2.65 -1.10
N LEU A 168 17.45 2.91 -0.26
CA LEU A 168 18.73 3.52 -0.63
C LEU A 168 19.86 2.47 -0.71
N PRO A 169 20.98 2.77 -1.40
CA PRO A 169 22.11 1.83 -1.56
C PRO A 169 22.72 1.33 -0.25
N ASP A 170 22.62 2.11 0.82
CA ASP A 170 23.16 1.79 2.14
C ASP A 170 22.16 1.06 3.06
N GLY A 171 20.99 0.69 2.53
CA GLY A 171 19.93 0.00 3.26
C GLY A 171 18.99 0.90 4.07
N ARG A 172 19.23 2.23 4.10
CA ARG A 172 18.26 3.18 4.67
C ARG A 172 17.04 3.31 3.75
N VAL A 173 15.93 3.78 4.30
CA VAL A 173 14.74 4.16 3.52
C VAL A 173 14.56 5.66 3.60
N ILE A 174 14.43 6.34 2.46
CA ILE A 174 14.01 7.73 2.42
C ILE A 174 12.48 7.80 2.37
N VAL A 175 11.89 8.67 3.19
CA VAL A 175 10.45 9.00 3.17
C VAL A 175 10.32 10.43 2.69
N VAL A 176 9.66 10.64 1.55
CA VAL A 176 9.58 11.94 0.86
C VAL A 176 8.15 12.43 0.82
N GLY A 177 7.95 13.67 1.28
CA GLY A 177 6.70 14.39 1.11
C GLY A 177 5.55 13.89 1.98
N GLY A 178 4.34 13.97 1.41
CA GLY A 178 3.07 13.81 2.11
C GLY A 178 2.33 15.14 2.27
N GLY A 179 1.05 15.07 2.64
CA GLY A 179 0.15 16.22 2.76
C GLY A 179 0.78 17.35 3.58
N SER A 180 0.97 18.50 2.94
CA SER A 180 1.62 19.69 3.53
C SER A 180 3.02 19.43 4.12
N GLN A 181 3.73 18.38 3.70
CA GLN A 181 5.10 18.09 4.10
C GLN A 181 6.10 18.39 2.98
N PHE A 182 6.79 19.52 3.08
CA PHE A 182 7.80 19.93 2.10
C PHE A 182 9.22 19.48 2.53
N ASN A 183 9.34 18.23 2.96
CA ASN A 183 10.55 17.69 3.56
C ASN A 183 10.65 16.18 3.33
N TYR A 184 11.85 15.63 3.58
CA TYR A 184 12.10 14.19 3.61
C TYR A 184 12.79 13.78 4.91
N GLU A 185 12.74 12.49 5.21
CA GLU A 185 13.38 11.86 6.37
C GLU A 185 14.12 10.60 5.94
N LEU A 186 15.15 10.22 6.70
CA LEU A 186 15.93 9.01 6.46
C LEU A 186 15.73 8.04 7.64
N LEU A 187 15.15 6.88 7.33
CA LEU A 187 14.94 5.82 8.30
C LEU A 187 16.18 4.96 8.40
N SER A 188 16.68 4.80 9.62
CA SER A 188 17.77 3.88 9.96
C SER A 188 17.31 2.97 11.08
N ASN A 189 17.36 1.66 10.88
CA ASN A 189 16.90 0.66 11.85
C ASN A 189 15.46 0.91 12.34
N GLY A 190 14.55 1.23 11.41
CA GLY A 190 13.12 1.42 11.72
C GLY A 190 12.79 2.68 12.51
N ASN A 191 13.67 3.69 12.53
CA ASN A 191 13.43 4.96 13.20
C ASN A 191 13.92 6.16 12.38
N SER A 192 13.23 7.29 12.52
CA SER A 192 13.69 8.60 12.06
C SER A 192 14.12 9.46 13.25
N LYS A 193 15.17 10.27 13.07
CA LYS A 193 15.62 11.24 14.10
C LYS A 193 15.54 12.69 13.66
N ASN A 194 15.58 12.95 12.36
CA ASN A 194 15.67 14.28 11.77
C ASN A 194 14.97 14.27 10.40
N PHE A 195 14.49 15.45 10.00
CA PHE A 195 13.94 15.72 8.68
C PHE A 195 14.71 16.85 8.00
N PHE A 196 14.65 16.88 6.67
CA PHE A 196 15.37 17.82 5.83
C PHE A 196 14.41 18.48 4.85
N SER A 197 14.47 19.81 4.73
CA SER A 197 13.62 20.55 3.81
C SER A 197 13.90 20.18 2.35
N LEU A 198 12.84 20.08 1.56
CA LEU A 198 12.90 19.87 0.12
C LEU A 198 11.96 20.86 -0.57
N HIS A 199 12.48 22.05 -0.85
CA HIS A 199 11.73 23.17 -1.43
C HIS A 199 11.01 22.80 -2.74
N PHE A 200 11.56 21.84 -3.50
CA PHE A 200 10.93 21.29 -4.70
C PHE A 200 9.47 20.86 -4.48
N LEU A 201 9.16 20.21 -3.35
CA LEU A 201 7.79 19.76 -3.06
C LEU A 201 6.83 20.92 -2.83
N GLN A 202 7.33 22.04 -2.31
CA GLN A 202 6.56 23.27 -2.15
C GLN A 202 6.30 23.95 -3.50
N GLU A 203 7.30 23.97 -4.39
CA GLU A 203 7.16 24.51 -5.74
C GLU A 203 6.17 23.73 -6.61
N THR A 204 6.01 22.43 -6.35
CA THR A 204 5.07 21.55 -7.06
C THR A 204 3.71 21.44 -6.39
N SER A 205 3.51 22.09 -5.24
CA SER A 205 2.24 22.07 -4.52
C SER A 205 1.21 22.97 -5.21
N ASP A 206 0.01 22.45 -5.40
CA ASP A 206 -1.16 23.16 -5.90
C ASP A 206 -2.37 22.91 -4.97
N PRO A 207 -3.47 23.69 -5.09
CA PRO A 207 -4.68 23.48 -4.29
C PRO A 207 -5.32 22.10 -4.46
N GLU A 208 -5.05 21.42 -5.58
CA GLU A 208 -5.52 20.08 -5.90
C GLU A 208 -4.66 18.95 -5.30
N GLU A 209 -3.54 19.27 -4.65
CA GLU A 209 -2.60 18.33 -4.05
C GLU A 209 -2.01 17.29 -5.03
N ASN A 210 -1.71 17.71 -6.27
CA ASN A 210 -1.14 16.82 -7.30
C ASN A 210 0.33 16.43 -7.05
N ASN A 211 0.94 16.89 -5.95
CA ASN A 211 2.30 16.53 -5.52
C ASN A 211 2.33 15.39 -4.47
N LEU A 212 1.18 14.84 -4.10
CA LEU A 212 1.08 13.65 -3.26
C LEU A 212 1.65 12.40 -3.95
N TYR A 213 2.13 11.43 -3.17
CA TYR A 213 2.89 10.27 -3.64
C TYR A 213 3.92 10.63 -4.74
N PRO A 214 4.91 11.50 -4.42
CA PRO A 214 5.93 11.84 -5.40
C PRO A 214 6.64 10.56 -5.88
N PHE A 215 6.92 10.48 -7.17
CA PHE A 215 7.62 9.34 -7.75
C PHE A 215 9.09 9.49 -7.41
N VAL A 216 9.59 8.65 -6.50
CA VAL A 216 10.97 8.66 -6.04
C VAL A 216 11.63 7.39 -6.53
N HIS A 217 12.67 7.52 -7.35
CA HIS A 217 13.40 6.38 -7.90
C HIS A 217 14.90 6.59 -7.75
N LEU A 218 15.58 5.53 -7.30
CA LEU A 218 17.03 5.51 -7.21
C LEU A 218 17.65 5.42 -8.61
N ASN A 219 18.55 6.34 -8.92
CA ASN A 219 19.35 6.35 -10.13
C ASN A 219 20.67 5.58 -9.92
N VAL A 220 21.31 5.17 -11.01
CA VAL A 220 22.55 4.36 -11.00
C VAL A 220 23.74 5.06 -10.33
N ASP A 221 23.73 6.39 -10.27
CA ASP A 221 24.75 7.20 -9.59
C ASP A 221 24.46 7.41 -8.09
N GLY A 222 23.45 6.73 -7.55
CA GLY A 222 23.02 6.83 -6.17
C GLY A 222 22.14 8.04 -5.87
N LYS A 223 21.83 8.90 -6.86
CA LYS A 223 20.93 10.05 -6.68
C LYS A 223 19.48 9.64 -6.87
N LEU A 224 18.54 10.50 -6.48
CA LEU A 224 17.11 10.23 -6.59
C LEU A 224 16.51 11.03 -7.73
N PHE A 225 15.90 10.36 -8.69
CA PHE A 225 14.93 10.99 -9.57
C PHE A 225 13.64 11.19 -8.77
N ILE A 226 13.21 12.45 -8.61
CA ILE A 226 11.96 12.79 -7.93
C ILE A 226 11.07 13.53 -8.92
N PHE A 227 9.90 12.97 -9.21
CA PHE A 227 8.85 13.61 -9.99
C PHE A 227 7.62 13.86 -9.12
N ALA A 228 7.15 15.10 -9.10
CA ALA A 228 5.99 15.53 -8.34
C ALA A 228 5.18 16.51 -9.18
N ASN A 229 3.86 16.32 -9.21
CA ASN A 229 2.94 17.07 -10.06
C ASN A 229 3.38 17.04 -11.54
N ASN A 230 3.96 18.13 -12.03
CA ASN A 230 4.36 18.30 -13.42
C ASN A 230 5.85 18.65 -13.58
N ARG A 231 6.70 18.37 -12.57
CA ARG A 231 8.14 18.65 -12.61
C ARG A 231 8.94 17.46 -12.09
N ALA A 232 10.18 17.37 -12.55
CA ALA A 232 11.16 16.41 -12.04
C ALA A 232 12.46 17.10 -11.66
N ILE A 233 13.14 16.52 -10.67
CA ILE A 233 14.52 16.84 -10.29
C ILE A 233 15.35 15.56 -10.20
N LEU A 234 16.65 15.71 -10.37
CA LEU A 234 17.62 14.73 -9.90
C LEU A 234 18.20 15.29 -8.58
N PHE A 235 18.08 14.54 -7.50
CA PHE A 235 18.32 15.00 -6.14
C PHE A 235 19.44 14.21 -5.47
N ASP A 236 20.47 14.92 -5.02
CA ASP A 236 21.51 14.39 -4.16
C ASP A 236 21.08 14.60 -2.70
N TYR A 237 20.55 13.54 -2.09
CA TYR A 237 20.01 13.59 -0.73
C TYR A 237 21.08 13.64 0.37
N GLU A 238 22.32 13.23 0.08
CA GLU A 238 23.43 13.34 1.03
C GLU A 238 23.88 14.80 1.16
N ASN A 239 24.00 15.49 0.02
CA ASN A 239 24.40 16.89 -0.04
C ASN A 239 23.22 17.87 0.01
N GLN A 240 21.98 17.37 -0.01
CA GLN A 240 20.74 18.14 0.00
C GLN A 240 20.64 19.13 -1.18
N THR A 241 21.07 18.70 -2.37
CA THR A 241 21.14 19.56 -3.56
C THR A 241 20.43 18.97 -4.76
N VAL A 242 19.81 19.83 -5.56
CA VAL A 242 19.28 19.47 -6.88
C VAL A 242 20.43 19.55 -7.88
N VAL A 243 20.69 18.46 -8.58
CA VAL A 243 21.74 18.40 -9.60
C VAL A 243 21.14 18.59 -11.00
N PRO A 244 21.89 19.17 -11.95
CA PRO A 244 21.45 19.24 -13.34
C PRO A 244 21.24 17.83 -13.91
N ALA A 245 20.02 17.55 -14.39
CA ALA A 245 19.75 16.29 -15.09
C ALA A 245 20.50 16.28 -16.44
N PRO A 246 21.17 15.18 -16.83
CA PRO A 246 21.84 15.06 -18.13
C PRO A 246 20.88 15.27 -19.31
N ILE A 247 19.61 14.91 -19.12
CA ILE A 247 18.52 15.08 -20.07
C ILE A 247 17.34 15.66 -19.28
N ARG A 248 16.90 16.88 -19.60
CA ARG A 248 15.63 17.39 -19.10
C ARG A 248 14.52 16.61 -19.81
N PRO A 249 13.66 15.84 -19.13
CA PRO A 249 12.47 15.31 -19.76
C PRO A 249 11.67 16.50 -20.28
N ARG A 250 11.40 16.54 -21.59
CA ARG A 250 10.35 17.42 -22.13
C ARG A 250 9.04 16.86 -21.62
N LEU A 251 8.62 17.33 -20.45
CA LEU A 251 7.22 17.22 -20.06
C LEU A 251 6.42 17.96 -21.11
N LEU A 252 5.52 17.24 -21.78
CA LEU A 252 4.62 17.77 -22.79
C LEU A 252 3.78 18.85 -22.10
N GLN A 253 4.20 20.11 -22.24
CA GLN A 253 3.33 21.24 -21.94
C GLN A 253 2.21 21.17 -22.98
N HIS A 254 1.04 20.68 -22.56
CA HIS A 254 -0.17 20.96 -23.31
C HIS A 254 -0.30 22.49 -23.39
N ARG A 255 -0.23 23.00 -24.62
CA ARG A 255 -0.52 24.39 -24.97
C ARG A 255 -1.99 24.70 -24.76
#